data_AF-A0A1B6CB78-F1
#
_entry.id   AF-A0A1B6CB78-F1
#
_cell.length_a   1.000
_cell.length_b   1.000
_cell.length_c   1.000
_cell.angle_alpha   90.00
_cell.angle_beta   90.00
_cell.angle_gamma   90.00
#
_symmetry.space_group_name_H-M   'P 1'
#
loop_
_entity.id
_entity.type
_entity.pdbx_description
1 polymer ?
#
loop_
_entity_poly.entity_id
_entity_poly.type
_entity_poly.pdbx_seq_one_letter_code
_entity_poly.pdbx_strand_id
1 'polypeptide(L)'
;MCYVVFYTFTDFFQKQFYNSVVMKNISKKMKLPPGCYEINEESSEKLRSTLPLGWISAFVCACGRNYKLLSSLRLHHRYECGKEPSLSCQYCDKKFYHKGNMKRHLITVHQEFLH
;
A
#
# COMPACT_ATOMS: atom_id res chain seq x y z
N MET A 1 6.76 -23.65 5.13
CA MET A 1 5.68 -23.54 6.13
C MET A 1 5.68 -22.11 6.64
N CYS A 2 4.89 -21.22 6.03
CA CYS A 2 4.83 -19.80 6.39
C CYS A 2 3.62 -19.56 7.28
N TYR A 3 3.85 -19.37 8.59
CA TYR A 3 2.82 -18.92 9.52
C TYR A 3 2.98 -17.42 9.82
N VAL A 4 1.83 -16.75 9.76
CA VAL A 4 1.49 -15.36 10.09
C VAL A 4 1.78 -15.13 11.59
N VAL A 5 2.23 -14.00 12.16
CA VAL A 5 1.59 -12.68 12.36
C VAL A 5 2.60 -11.84 13.18
N PHE A 6 2.93 -10.62 12.77
CA PHE A 6 3.40 -9.56 13.69
C PHE A 6 2.73 -8.23 13.29
N TYR A 7 1.42 -8.19 13.45
CA TYR A 7 0.70 -6.94 13.65
C TYR A 7 0.62 -6.71 15.16
N THR A 8 1.31 -5.68 15.65
CA THR A 8 1.08 -4.88 16.87
C THR A 8 2.43 -4.45 17.49
N PHE A 9 2.98 -3.29 17.08
CA PHE A 9 3.60 -2.28 17.99
C PHE A 9 4.25 -1.07 17.29
N THR A 10 4.49 -1.07 15.97
CA THR A 10 5.26 0.02 15.31
C THR A 10 4.44 1.07 14.54
N ASP A 11 3.11 0.90 14.44
CA ASP A 11 2.27 1.67 13.49
C ASP A 11 2.06 3.15 13.87
N PHE A 12 2.36 3.55 15.11
CA PHE A 12 2.18 4.93 15.58
C PHE A 12 3.41 5.82 15.36
N PHE A 13 4.62 5.30 15.60
CA PHE A 13 5.87 6.07 15.47
C PHE A 13 6.37 6.20 14.02
N GLN A 14 6.05 5.22 13.17
CA GLN A 14 6.50 5.19 11.78
C GLN A 14 5.83 6.28 10.91
N LYS A 15 4.59 6.66 11.26
CA LYS A 15 3.80 7.68 10.56
C LYS A 15 4.31 9.11 10.81
N GLN A 16 4.85 9.38 12.00
CA GLN A 16 5.39 10.71 12.32
C GLN A 16 6.75 10.98 11.69
N PHE A 17 7.65 9.99 11.66
CA PHE A 17 8.99 10.18 11.09
C PHE A 17 8.96 10.34 9.57
N TYR A 18 8.10 9.58 8.88
CA TYR A 18 7.92 9.64 7.44
C TYR A 18 7.38 10.99 6.96
N ASN A 19 6.42 11.57 7.70
CA ASN A 19 5.80 12.85 7.37
C ASN A 19 6.72 14.07 7.64
N SER A 20 7.73 13.93 8.51
CA SER A 20 8.67 15.04 8.82
C SER A 20 9.77 15.23 7.77
N VAL A 21 10.09 14.20 6.98
CA VAL A 21 11.26 14.21 6.06
C VAL A 21 10.85 14.55 4.62
N VAL A 22 9.65 14.16 4.18
CA VAL A 22 9.29 14.15 2.75
C VAL A 22 8.28 15.25 2.40
N MET A 23 8.64 16.51 2.59
CA MET A 23 7.72 17.64 2.29
C MET A 23 8.28 18.74 1.38
N LYS A 24 9.39 18.53 0.67
CA LYS A 24 9.86 19.55 -0.30
C LYS A 24 10.50 18.90 -1.53
N ASN A 25 10.02 19.31 -2.71
CA ASN A 25 10.57 19.09 -4.07
C ASN A 25 9.87 18.02 -4.91
N ILE A 26 8.86 18.47 -5.66
CA ILE A 26 8.04 17.75 -6.64
C ILE A 26 8.77 17.72 -8.00
N SER A 27 9.13 16.54 -8.50
CA SER A 27 9.68 16.36 -9.86
C SER A 27 8.56 16.43 -10.91
N LYS A 28 8.58 17.46 -11.77
CA LYS A 28 7.51 17.81 -12.73
C LYS A 28 7.49 16.99 -14.04
N LYS A 29 7.73 15.66 -14.03
CA LYS A 29 7.68 14.84 -15.27
C LYS A 29 6.63 13.73 -15.34
N MET A 30 5.94 13.40 -14.25
CA MET A 30 4.91 12.34 -14.24
C MET A 30 3.56 12.87 -13.74
N LYS A 31 2.48 12.63 -14.50
CA LYS A 31 1.10 12.92 -14.07
C LYS A 31 0.73 11.98 -12.92
N LEU A 32 0.92 12.45 -11.68
CA LEU A 32 0.52 11.78 -10.45
C LEU A 32 -0.97 12.02 -10.16
N PRO A 33 -1.67 11.07 -9.52
CA PRO A 33 -3.01 11.32 -9.00
C PRO A 33 -3.01 12.47 -7.97
N PRO A 34 -4.14 13.18 -7.78
CA PRO A 34 -4.26 14.23 -6.77
C PRO A 34 -3.82 13.75 -5.38
N GLY A 35 -3.11 14.59 -4.64
CA GLY A 35 -2.63 14.25 -3.29
C GLY A 35 -1.55 13.15 -3.24
N CYS A 36 -0.97 12.76 -4.38
CA CYS A 36 0.15 11.83 -4.41
C CYS A 36 1.44 12.54 -4.83
N TYR A 37 2.58 12.06 -4.32
CA TYR A 37 3.89 12.63 -4.61
C TYR A 37 4.95 11.54 -4.80
N GLU A 38 6.06 11.92 -5.44
CA GLU A 38 7.24 11.08 -5.65
C GLU A 38 8.35 11.49 -4.66
N ILE A 39 9.04 10.51 -4.11
CA ILE A 39 10.18 10.70 -3.21
C ILE A 39 11.40 11.06 -4.05
N ASN A 40 12.05 12.18 -3.73
CA ASN A 40 13.23 12.64 -4.46
C ASN A 40 14.48 11.76 -4.18
N GLU A 41 15.50 11.87 -5.05
CA GLU A 41 16.73 11.06 -4.94
C GLU A 41 17.44 11.24 -3.58
N GLU A 42 17.48 12.46 -3.05
CA GLU A 42 18.09 12.77 -1.75
C GLU A 42 17.37 12.06 -0.58
N SER A 43 16.04 12.07 -0.57
CA SER A 43 15.23 11.35 0.41
C SER A 43 15.33 9.84 0.22
N SER A 44 15.52 9.38 -1.02
CA SER A 44 15.72 7.96 -1.33
C SER A 44 17.05 7.42 -0.79
N GLU A 45 18.10 8.25 -0.77
CA GLU A 45 19.42 7.89 -0.23
C GLU A 45 19.36 7.78 1.30
N LYS A 46 18.63 8.70 1.95
CA LYS A 46 18.39 8.67 3.40
C LYS A 46 17.53 7.47 3.81
N LEU A 47 16.58 7.05 2.97
CA LEU A 47 15.83 5.81 3.17
C LEU A 47 16.72 4.57 2.96
N ARG A 48 17.62 4.59 1.97
CA ARG A 48 18.61 3.51 1.74
C ARG A 48 19.58 3.33 2.91
N SER A 49 19.99 4.40 3.57
CA SER A 49 20.88 4.34 4.73
C SER A 49 20.19 3.87 6.01
N THR A 50 18.85 3.96 6.08
CA THR A 50 18.07 3.75 7.31
C THR A 50 17.21 2.48 7.26
N LEU A 51 16.85 2.00 6.07
CA LEU A 51 15.95 0.86 5.87
C LEU A 51 16.61 -0.22 5.01
N PRO A 52 16.27 -1.52 5.23
CA PRO A 52 16.70 -2.59 4.33
C PRO A 52 16.22 -2.32 2.89
N LEU A 53 17.03 -2.68 1.89
CA LEU A 53 16.77 -2.41 0.45
C LEU A 53 15.35 -2.80 -0.03
N GLY A 54 14.70 -3.76 0.64
CA GLY A 54 13.33 -4.18 0.37
C GLY A 54 12.23 -3.15 0.67
N TRP A 55 12.52 -2.09 1.43
CA TRP A 55 11.52 -1.14 1.96
C TRP A 55 11.55 0.23 1.26
N ILE A 56 12.49 0.43 0.34
CA ILE A 56 12.60 1.66 -0.43
C ILE A 56 11.40 1.73 -1.37
N SER A 57 10.56 2.73 -1.15
CA SER A 57 9.44 3.12 -2.00
C SER A 57 9.76 4.47 -2.63
N ALA A 58 9.17 4.73 -3.79
CA ALA A 58 9.39 5.98 -4.53
C ALA A 58 8.11 6.81 -4.63
N PHE A 59 6.93 6.22 -4.43
CA PHE A 59 5.65 6.87 -4.65
C PHE A 59 4.77 6.80 -3.42
N VAL A 60 4.11 7.91 -3.10
CA VAL A 60 3.38 8.07 -1.85
C VAL A 60 2.01 8.65 -2.11
N CYS A 61 1.00 8.09 -1.47
CA CYS A 61 -0.35 8.65 -1.44
C CYS A 61 -0.56 9.41 -0.13
N ALA A 62 -1.34 10.50 -0.16
CA ALA A 62 -1.77 11.24 1.04
C ALA A 62 -2.48 10.38 2.09
N CYS A 63 -2.99 9.19 1.73
CA CYS A 63 -3.54 8.23 2.70
C CYS A 63 -2.47 7.58 3.61
N GLY A 64 -1.18 7.81 3.33
CA GLY A 64 -0.04 7.26 4.06
C GLY A 64 0.55 5.97 3.47
N ARG A 65 -0.03 5.43 2.39
CA ARG A 65 0.54 4.26 1.71
C ARG A 65 1.66 4.64 0.74
N ASN A 66 2.67 3.78 0.66
CA ASN A 66 3.81 3.94 -0.22
C ASN A 66 3.98 2.75 -1.16
N TYR A 67 4.59 3.01 -2.31
CA TYR A 67 4.70 2.07 -3.42
C TYR A 67 6.07 2.21 -4.10
N LYS A 68 6.62 1.09 -4.54
CA LYS A 68 7.84 1.06 -5.37
C LYS A 68 7.58 1.55 -6.80
N LEU A 69 6.37 1.30 -7.31
CA LEU A 69 5.98 1.57 -8.69
C LEU A 69 4.83 2.56 -8.75
N LEU A 70 4.89 3.47 -9.73
CA LEU A 70 3.80 4.42 -10.01
C LEU A 70 2.49 3.70 -10.39
N SER A 71 2.58 2.59 -11.14
CA SER A 71 1.41 1.80 -11.55
C SER A 71 0.62 1.30 -10.33
N SER A 72 1.31 0.85 -9.29
CA SER A 72 0.71 0.41 -8.03
C SER A 72 0.04 1.56 -7.27
N LEU A 73 0.71 2.73 -7.19
CA LEU A 73 0.10 3.93 -6.60
C LEU A 73 -1.17 4.34 -7.35
N ARG A 74 -1.15 4.33 -8.69
CA ARG A 74 -2.31 4.68 -9.52
C ARG A 74 -3.47 3.70 -9.30
N LEU A 75 -3.17 2.40 -9.21
CA LEU A 75 -4.19 1.38 -8.95
C LEU A 75 -4.83 1.59 -7.58
N HIS A 76 -4.00 1.78 -6.55
CA HIS A 76 -4.45 2.07 -5.19
C HIS A 76 -5.32 3.32 -5.15
N HIS A 77 -4.85 4.44 -5.72
CA HIS A 77 -5.61 5.69 -5.73
C HIS A 77 -6.96 5.52 -6.46
N ARG A 78 -7.00 4.73 -7.54
CA ARG A 78 -8.21 4.53 -8.33
C ARG A 78 -9.27 3.69 -7.60
N TYR A 79 -8.87 2.64 -6.89
CA TYR A 79 -9.81 1.62 -6.41
C TYR A 79 -9.91 1.52 -4.89
N GLU A 80 -8.91 1.97 -4.15
CA GLU A 80 -8.82 1.77 -2.70
C GLU A 80 -8.84 3.09 -1.92
N CYS A 81 -8.10 4.11 -2.38
CA CYS A 81 -7.95 5.35 -1.63
C CYS A 81 -9.31 6.06 -1.46
N GLY A 82 -9.73 6.23 -0.21
CA GLY A 82 -11.01 6.87 0.12
C GLY A 82 -12.24 6.09 -0.33
N LYS A 83 -12.09 4.80 -0.64
CA LYS A 83 -13.19 3.93 -1.07
C LYS A 83 -13.39 2.80 -0.08
N GLU A 84 -14.62 2.36 0.06
CA GLU A 84 -14.97 1.15 0.80
C GLU A 84 -14.87 -0.07 -0.13
N PRO A 85 -14.41 -1.23 0.37
CA PRO A 85 -14.35 -2.44 -0.42
C PRO A 85 -15.78 -2.91 -0.76
N SER A 86 -16.08 -3.02 -2.04
CA SER A 86 -17.43 -3.32 -2.53
C SER A 86 -17.68 -4.81 -2.78
N LEU A 87 -16.64 -5.65 -2.80
CA LEU A 87 -16.77 -7.07 -3.11
C LEU A 87 -16.86 -7.87 -1.82
N SER A 88 -18.04 -8.34 -1.45
CA SER A 88 -18.26 -9.20 -0.29
C SER A 88 -17.99 -10.67 -0.62
N CYS A 89 -17.46 -11.41 0.34
CA CYS A 89 -17.50 -12.86 0.33
C CYS A 89 -18.95 -13.32 0.55
N GLN A 90 -19.34 -14.42 -0.10
CA GLN A 90 -20.68 -15.00 0.06
C GLN A 90 -20.79 -15.92 1.28
N TYR A 91 -19.66 -16.30 1.87
CA TYR A 91 -19.59 -17.25 2.98
C TYR A 91 -19.16 -16.59 4.31
N CYS A 92 -18.70 -15.34 4.29
CA CYS A 92 -18.33 -14.59 5.49
C CYS A 92 -18.38 -13.07 5.25
N ASP A 93 -18.24 -12.28 6.31
CA ASP A 93 -18.36 -10.81 6.25
C ASP A 93 -17.12 -10.10 5.67
N LYS A 94 -16.15 -10.83 5.11
CA LYS A 94 -14.96 -10.22 4.49
C LYS A 94 -15.34 -9.47 3.22
N LYS A 95 -14.85 -8.23 3.11
CA LYS A 95 -14.95 -7.40 1.91
C LYS A 95 -13.57 -7.16 1.27
N PHE A 96 -13.56 -7.00 -0.05
CA PHE A 96 -12.36 -6.85 -0.87
C PHE A 96 -12.50 -5.72 -1.88
N TYR A 97 -11.37 -5.09 -2.21
CA TYR A 97 -11.29 -4.07 -3.27
C TYR A 97 -11.14 -4.68 -4.67
N HIS A 98 -10.50 -5.86 -4.76
CA HIS A 98 -10.14 -6.49 -6.03
C HIS A 98 -10.71 -7.89 -6.13
N LYS A 99 -11.28 -8.23 -7.29
CA LYS A 99 -11.85 -9.57 -7.57
C LYS A 99 -10.84 -10.69 -7.38
N GLY A 100 -9.58 -10.48 -7.78
CA GLY A 100 -8.51 -11.47 -7.60
C GLY A 100 -8.23 -11.79 -6.12
N ASN A 101 -8.30 -10.79 -5.24
CA ASN A 101 -8.12 -11.00 -3.80
C ASN A 101 -9.29 -11.78 -3.21
N MET A 102 -10.53 -11.46 -3.60
CA MET A 102 -11.71 -12.22 -3.19
C MET A 102 -11.64 -13.68 -3.67
N LYS A 103 -11.30 -13.93 -4.94
CA LYS A 103 -11.15 -15.30 -5.47
C LYS A 103 -10.11 -16.12 -4.70
N ARG A 104 -8.93 -15.53 -4.45
CA ARG A 104 -7.89 -16.18 -3.65
C ARG A 104 -8.38 -16.48 -2.24
N HIS A 105 -9.12 -15.56 -1.63
CA HIS A 105 -9.74 -15.80 -0.33
C HIS A 105 -10.73 -16.97 -0.36
N LEU A 106 -11.59 -17.05 -1.38
CA LEU A 106 -12.50 -18.18 -1.53
C LEU A 106 -11.73 -19.51 -1.63
N ILE A 107 -10.67 -19.56 -2.44
CA ILE A 107 -9.87 -20.78 -2.62
C ILE A 107 -9.10 -21.18 -1.35
N THR A 108 -8.63 -20.22 -0.56
CA THR A 108 -7.76 -20.49 0.60
C THR A 108 -8.50 -20.64 1.93
N VAL A 109 -9.68 -20.04 2.05
CA VAL A 109 -10.47 -20.03 3.29
C VAL A 109 -11.77 -20.81 3.15
N HIS A 110 -12.35 -20.85 1.95
CA HIS A 110 -13.63 -21.50 1.65
C HIS A 110 -13.47 -22.61 0.61
N GLN A 111 -12.30 -23.27 0.59
CA GLN A 111 -11.96 -24.32 -0.40
C GLN A 111 -13.03 -25.41 -0.49
N GLU A 112 -13.64 -25.74 0.65
CA GLU A 112 -14.68 -26.77 0.79
C GLU A 112 -16.01 -26.41 0.09
N PHE A 113 -16.24 -25.14 -0.25
CA PHE A 113 -17.48 -24.65 -0.86
C PHE A 113 -17.35 -24.37 -2.37
N LEU A 114 -16.21 -24.72 -2.99
CA LEU A 114 -15.92 -24.49 -4.41
C LEU A 114 -16.06 -25.75 -5.28
N HIS A 115 -16.68 -26.81 -4.75
CA HIS A 115 -16.95 -28.08 -5.45
C HIS A 115 -18.40 -28.20 -5.89
#